data_AF-A0A967HNL6-F1
#
_entry.id   AF-A0A967HNL6-F1
#
_cell.length_a   1.000
_cell.length_b   1.000
_cell.length_c   1.000
_cell.angle_alpha   90.00
_cell.angle_beta   90.00
_cell.angle_gamma   90.00
#
_symmetry.space_group_name_H-M   'P 1'
#
loop_
_entity.id
_entity.type
_entity.pdbx_description
1 polymer ?
#
loop_
_entity_poly.entity_id
_entity_poly.type
_entity_poly.pdbx_seq_one_letter_code
_entity_poly.pdbx_strand_id
1 'polypeptide(L)'
;MAAERETSREPLKPDVQPDDPLWFKDAIIYEVHVRAFLDTNGDGMGDFAGLTEKLDYLEDLGVTALWLLPFYPSPWFDDGYDIADYTDVHEAYGSIGDFRRFLREAHKRDIRVITELVINHTSDQHPWFQRARRAKKASSYRDYYVWSDDPERYRDARIIFQDFEASNWTWDPVAEQYYWHRFYHHQPDLNFDHPQVRKAVFRAMDFWWKMGVDGMRLDAIPYLYEREGTNCENLP
;
A
#
# COMPACT_ATOMS: atom_id res chain seq x y z
N MET A 1 -58.56 -2.32 -7.93
CA MET A 1 -57.40 -2.99 -8.55
C MET A 1 -56.40 -1.91 -8.90
N ALA A 2 -55.38 -1.72 -8.05
CA ALA A 2 -54.27 -0.82 -8.34
C ALA A 2 -53.23 -1.64 -9.12
N ALA A 3 -52.90 -1.21 -10.33
CA ALA A 3 -51.83 -1.80 -11.11
C ALA A 3 -50.50 -1.37 -10.49
N GLU A 4 -49.73 -2.34 -10.00
CA GLU A 4 -48.34 -2.15 -9.62
C GLU A 4 -47.55 -1.70 -10.86
N ARG A 5 -46.93 -0.53 -10.78
CA ARG A 5 -45.88 -0.14 -11.72
C ARG A 5 -44.59 -0.77 -11.22
N GLU A 6 -44.24 -1.94 -11.75
CA GLU A 6 -42.86 -2.41 -11.77
C GLU A 6 -42.04 -1.41 -12.58
N THR A 7 -41.42 -0.45 -11.89
CA THR A 7 -40.29 0.27 -12.48
C THR A 7 -39.09 -0.65 -12.37
N SER A 8 -38.84 -1.44 -13.41
CA SER A 8 -37.53 -2.04 -13.65
C SER A 8 -36.54 -0.88 -13.81
N ARG A 9 -35.91 -0.46 -12.70
CA ARG A 9 -34.72 0.39 -12.79
C ARG A 9 -33.64 -0.51 -13.36
N GLU A 10 -33.32 -0.33 -14.63
CA GLU A 10 -32.05 -0.84 -15.14
C GLU A 10 -30.95 -0.32 -14.21
N PRO A 11 -30.04 -1.18 -13.73
CA PRO A 11 -28.92 -0.71 -12.94
C PRO A 11 -28.16 0.33 -13.76
N LEU A 12 -27.96 1.51 -13.19
CA LEU A 12 -27.13 2.58 -13.73
C LEU A 12 -25.67 2.16 -13.63
N LYS A 13 -25.28 1.09 -14.33
CA LYS A 13 -23.87 0.81 -14.57
C LYS A 13 -23.42 1.75 -15.68
N PRO A 14 -22.33 2.51 -15.47
CA PRO A 14 -21.67 3.20 -16.57
C PRO A 14 -21.35 2.18 -17.69
N ASP A 15 -21.42 2.60 -18.95
CA ASP A 15 -20.98 1.78 -20.08
C ASP A 15 -19.44 1.72 -20.05
N VAL A 16 -18.90 0.88 -19.16
CA VAL A 16 -17.45 0.69 -19.00
C VAL A 16 -17.00 -0.26 -20.10
N GLN A 17 -16.37 0.29 -21.13
CA GLN A 17 -15.73 -0.54 -22.15
C GLN A 17 -14.49 -1.23 -21.53
N PRO A 18 -14.31 -2.56 -21.71
CA PRO A 18 -13.20 -3.32 -21.11
C PRO A 18 -11.80 -2.83 -21.48
N ASP A 19 -11.66 -2.02 -22.53
CA ASP A 19 -10.38 -1.49 -23.02
C ASP A 19 -10.33 0.05 -23.01
N ASP A 20 -11.24 0.74 -22.32
CA ASP A 20 -11.19 2.20 -22.24
C ASP A 20 -9.98 2.66 -21.37
N PRO A 21 -8.98 3.35 -21.95
CA PRO A 21 -7.86 3.88 -21.17
C PRO A 21 -8.27 4.98 -20.20
N LEU A 22 -9.49 5.51 -20.29
CA LEU A 22 -10.04 6.56 -19.45
C LEU A 22 -11.10 6.07 -18.45
N TRP A 23 -11.22 4.75 -18.24
CA TRP A 23 -12.21 4.13 -17.34
C TRP A 23 -12.29 4.79 -15.96
N PHE A 24 -11.16 5.28 -15.45
CA PHE A 24 -11.04 5.92 -14.14
C PHE A 24 -11.84 7.22 -14.01
N LYS A 25 -12.26 7.85 -15.12
CA LYS A 25 -13.05 9.09 -15.09
C LYS A 25 -14.51 8.88 -14.69
N ASP A 26 -15.05 7.71 -14.98
CA ASP A 26 -16.45 7.34 -14.73
C ASP A 26 -16.58 6.24 -13.68
N ALA A 27 -15.46 5.88 -13.03
CA ALA A 27 -15.40 4.78 -12.09
C ALA A 27 -16.17 5.07 -10.78
N ILE A 28 -16.95 4.09 -10.34
CA ILE A 28 -17.49 4.01 -8.98
C ILE A 28 -16.50 3.17 -8.17
N ILE A 29 -15.60 3.86 -7.46
CA ILE A 29 -14.54 3.24 -6.66
C ILE A 29 -15.08 2.92 -5.27
N TYR A 30 -14.95 1.65 -4.87
CA TYR A 30 -15.28 1.18 -3.53
C TYR A 30 -14.00 0.77 -2.80
N GLU A 31 -13.67 1.50 -1.73
CA GLU A 31 -12.55 1.19 -0.85
C GLU A 31 -12.93 0.00 0.05
N VAL A 32 -12.07 -1.02 0.12
CA VAL A 32 -12.33 -2.24 0.88
C VAL A 32 -11.09 -2.66 1.67
N HIS A 33 -11.32 -2.92 2.96
CA HIS A 33 -10.36 -3.59 3.82
C HIS A 33 -10.64 -5.09 3.81
N VAL A 34 -9.75 -5.90 3.19
CA VAL A 34 -9.92 -7.36 3.09
C VAL A 34 -10.18 -7.99 4.48
N ARG A 35 -9.35 -7.62 5.47
CA ARG A 35 -9.45 -8.05 6.87
C ARG A 35 -10.83 -7.86 7.51
N ALA A 36 -11.57 -6.82 7.14
CA ALA A 36 -12.82 -6.47 7.80
C ALA A 36 -14.07 -6.83 6.98
N PHE A 37 -13.89 -7.45 5.81
CA PHE A 37 -14.98 -7.60 4.86
C PHE A 37 -15.77 -8.90 5.02
N LEU A 38 -15.12 -10.07 4.87
CA LEU A 38 -15.75 -11.37 5.08
C LEU A 38 -14.72 -12.45 5.40
N ASP A 39 -14.86 -13.06 6.58
CA ASP A 39 -14.11 -14.23 7.04
C ASP A 39 -14.76 -15.52 6.51
N THR A 40 -13.97 -16.37 5.83
CA THR A 40 -14.44 -17.67 5.31
C THR A 40 -13.86 -18.89 6.02
N ASN A 41 -12.86 -18.71 6.88
CA ASN A 41 -12.14 -19.81 7.53
C ASN A 41 -12.41 -19.89 9.05
N GLY A 42 -13.08 -18.88 9.62
CA GLY A 42 -13.47 -18.78 11.03
C GLY A 42 -12.37 -18.29 11.97
N ASP A 43 -11.29 -17.68 11.46
CA ASP A 43 -10.19 -17.13 12.27
C ASP A 43 -10.46 -15.71 12.80
N GLY A 44 -11.58 -15.10 12.40
CA GLY A 44 -11.99 -13.76 12.78
C GLY A 44 -11.45 -12.64 11.87
N MET A 45 -10.77 -12.98 10.78
CA MET A 45 -10.24 -12.04 9.80
C MET A 45 -10.80 -12.36 8.41
N GLY A 46 -11.17 -11.31 7.68
CA GLY A 46 -11.58 -11.42 6.30
C GLY A 46 -10.42 -11.75 5.36
N ASP A 47 -10.73 -12.49 4.30
CA ASP A 47 -9.74 -13.07 3.39
C ASP A 47 -10.15 -12.89 1.91
N PHE A 48 -9.24 -13.19 0.98
CA PHE A 48 -9.52 -13.05 -0.45
C PHE A 48 -10.58 -14.03 -0.97
N ALA A 49 -10.78 -15.18 -0.31
CA ALA A 49 -11.86 -16.08 -0.69
C ALA A 49 -13.21 -15.44 -0.37
N GLY A 50 -13.34 -14.81 0.80
CA GLY A 50 -14.54 -14.08 1.22
C GLY A 50 -14.82 -12.86 0.36
N LEU A 51 -13.79 -12.08 0.03
CA LEU A 51 -13.95 -10.97 -0.92
C LEU A 51 -14.41 -11.46 -2.30
N THR A 52 -13.88 -12.60 -2.77
CA THR A 52 -14.31 -13.23 -4.03
C THR A 52 -15.79 -13.65 -3.99
N GLU A 53 -16.27 -14.22 -2.88
CA GLU A 53 -17.68 -14.63 -2.72
C GLU A 53 -18.68 -13.47 -2.79
N LYS A 54 -18.22 -12.25 -2.58
CA LYS A 54 -19.04 -11.04 -2.54
C LYS A 54 -18.91 -10.16 -3.78
N LEU A 55 -18.18 -10.60 -4.79
CA LEU A 55 -18.07 -9.86 -6.05
C LEU A 55 -19.42 -9.67 -6.75
N ASP A 56 -20.34 -10.65 -6.69
CA ASP A 56 -21.71 -10.50 -7.22
C ASP A 56 -22.47 -9.38 -6.49
N TYR A 57 -22.32 -9.31 -5.17
CA TYR A 57 -22.92 -8.23 -4.36
C TYR A 57 -22.34 -6.85 -4.73
N LEU A 58 -21.02 -6.75 -4.91
CA LEU A 58 -20.35 -5.51 -5.28
C LEU A 58 -20.74 -5.08 -6.70
N GLU A 59 -20.88 -6.04 -7.60
CA GLU A 59 -21.37 -5.84 -8.95
C GLU A 59 -22.82 -5.31 -8.95
N ASP A 60 -23.71 -5.94 -8.18
CA ASP A 60 -25.12 -5.52 -8.03
C ASP A 60 -25.25 -4.12 -7.42
N LEU A 61 -24.33 -3.75 -6.54
CA LEU A 61 -24.23 -2.40 -5.97
C LEU A 61 -23.84 -1.34 -7.02
N GLY A 62 -23.30 -1.76 -8.18
CA GLY A 62 -22.84 -0.89 -9.26
C GLY A 62 -21.38 -0.47 -9.14
N VAL A 63 -20.58 -1.14 -8.30
CA VAL A 63 -19.14 -0.88 -8.19
C VAL A 63 -18.45 -1.25 -9.50
N THR A 64 -17.59 -0.38 -10.00
CA THR A 64 -16.79 -0.63 -11.22
C THR A 64 -15.30 -0.80 -10.91
N ALA A 65 -14.86 -0.40 -9.72
CA ALA A 65 -13.49 -0.58 -9.27
C ALA A 65 -13.42 -0.80 -7.76
N LEU A 66 -12.61 -1.76 -7.33
CA LEU A 66 -12.26 -1.99 -5.93
C LEU A 66 -10.90 -1.38 -5.65
N TRP A 67 -10.82 -0.53 -4.63
CA TRP A 67 -9.57 -0.08 -4.07
C TRP A 67 -9.28 -0.87 -2.79
N LEU A 68 -8.28 -1.74 -2.85
CA LEU A 68 -7.87 -2.56 -1.73
C LEU A 68 -6.91 -1.77 -0.83
N LEU A 69 -7.28 -1.62 0.44
CA LEU A 69 -6.33 -1.23 1.50
C LEU A 69 -5.20 -2.28 1.63
N PRO A 70 -4.07 -1.96 2.29
CA PRO A 70 -2.89 -2.83 2.30
C PRO A 70 -3.21 -4.27 2.69
N PHE A 71 -2.76 -5.20 1.84
CA PHE A 71 -2.90 -6.64 2.05
C PHE A 71 -1.55 -7.38 1.99
N TYR A 72 -0.45 -6.63 1.93
CA TYR A 72 0.92 -7.14 1.87
C TYR A 72 1.34 -7.73 3.23
N PRO A 73 2.34 -8.63 3.27
CA PRO A 73 3.00 -9.00 4.50
C PRO A 73 3.44 -7.77 5.29
N SER A 74 3.08 -7.73 6.57
CA SER A 74 3.28 -6.62 7.50
C SER A 74 3.21 -7.18 8.92
N PRO A 75 3.94 -6.62 9.91
CA PRO A 75 3.77 -6.97 11.32
C PRO A 75 2.54 -6.32 11.98
N TRP A 76 1.76 -5.54 11.23
CA TRP A 76 0.53 -4.84 11.64
C TRP A 76 0.69 -3.79 12.74
N PHE A 77 1.86 -3.16 12.84
CA PHE A 77 2.00 -2.03 13.74
C PHE A 77 1.34 -0.75 13.19
N ASP A 78 1.01 -0.72 11.89
CA ASP A 78 0.20 0.32 11.27
C ASP A 78 -0.84 -0.26 10.30
N ASP A 79 -1.55 -1.30 10.76
CA ASP A 79 -2.67 -1.96 10.04
C ASP A 79 -2.38 -2.33 8.56
N GLY A 80 -1.12 -2.69 8.28
CA GLY A 80 -0.66 -3.11 6.94
C GLY A 80 0.15 -2.07 6.18
N TYR A 81 0.22 -0.81 6.63
CA TYR A 81 1.01 0.25 6.00
C TYR A 81 2.52 0.09 6.25
N ASP A 82 2.91 -0.63 7.31
CA ASP A 82 4.27 -1.08 7.59
C ASP A 82 4.62 -2.37 6.80
N ILE A 83 4.85 -2.21 5.48
CA ILE A 83 5.05 -3.33 4.55
C ILE A 83 6.40 -4.03 4.77
N ALA A 84 6.38 -5.34 4.97
CA ALA A 84 7.56 -6.21 5.13
C ALA A 84 7.96 -6.95 3.84
N ASP A 85 7.04 -7.14 2.88
CA ASP A 85 7.31 -7.62 1.53
C ASP A 85 6.33 -7.01 0.52
N TYR A 86 6.84 -6.36 -0.52
CA TYR A 86 6.03 -5.71 -1.54
C TYR A 86 5.40 -6.65 -2.58
N THR A 87 5.79 -7.93 -2.61
CA THR A 87 5.51 -8.85 -3.73
C THR A 87 4.77 -10.11 -3.32
N ASP A 88 4.16 -10.13 -2.14
CA ASP A 88 3.34 -11.23 -1.67
C ASP A 88 2.06 -10.72 -0.98
N VAL A 89 1.23 -11.64 -0.52
CA VAL A 89 0.00 -11.40 0.25
C VAL A 89 0.25 -11.82 1.70
N HIS A 90 -0.30 -11.05 2.65
CA HIS A 90 -0.26 -11.42 4.06
C HIS A 90 -0.98 -12.75 4.27
N GLU A 91 -0.37 -13.69 4.99
CA GLU A 91 -0.88 -15.06 5.15
C GLU A 91 -2.32 -15.13 5.70
N ALA A 92 -2.68 -14.20 6.60
CA ALA A 92 -4.03 -14.06 7.13
C ALA A 92 -5.11 -13.74 6.07
N TYR A 93 -4.74 -13.19 4.91
CA TYR A 93 -5.68 -12.90 3.82
C TYR A 93 -5.71 -14.00 2.75
N GLY A 94 -4.86 -15.04 2.92
CA GLY A 94 -4.66 -16.12 1.97
C GLY A 94 -3.31 -16.03 1.26
N SER A 95 -3.22 -16.64 0.08
CA SER A 95 -2.00 -16.70 -0.72
C SER A 95 -2.05 -15.74 -1.92
N ILE A 96 -0.89 -15.52 -2.56
CA ILE A 96 -0.84 -14.87 -3.88
C ILE A 96 -1.69 -15.60 -4.94
N GLY A 97 -1.95 -16.90 -4.76
CA GLY A 97 -2.86 -17.69 -5.60
C GLY A 97 -4.32 -17.28 -5.43
N ASP A 98 -4.73 -17.01 -4.19
CA ASP A 98 -6.07 -16.55 -3.84
C ASP A 98 -6.32 -15.14 -4.36
N PHE A 99 -5.34 -14.25 -4.22
CA PHE A 99 -5.41 -12.93 -4.85
C PHE A 99 -5.55 -13.02 -6.38
N ARG A 100 -4.76 -13.88 -7.05
CA ARG A 100 -4.90 -14.07 -8.51
C ARG A 100 -6.27 -14.60 -8.89
N ARG A 101 -6.88 -15.45 -8.06
CA ARG A 101 -8.25 -15.93 -8.28
C ARG A 101 -9.24 -14.79 -8.13
N PHE A 102 -9.17 -14.04 -7.04
CA PHE A 102 -9.97 -12.84 -6.80
C PHE A 102 -9.89 -11.87 -7.99
N LEU A 103 -8.68 -11.52 -8.43
CA LEU A 103 -8.46 -10.59 -9.54
C LEU A 103 -9.15 -11.06 -10.83
N ARG A 104 -8.99 -12.34 -11.20
CA ARG A 104 -9.68 -12.91 -12.37
C ARG A 104 -11.19 -12.89 -12.22
N GLU A 105 -11.73 -13.17 -11.04
CA GLU A 105 -13.17 -13.17 -10.80
C GLU A 105 -13.75 -11.75 -10.79
N ALA A 106 -13.00 -10.75 -10.33
CA ALA A 106 -13.37 -9.34 -10.40
C ALA A 106 -13.44 -8.89 -11.87
N HIS A 107 -12.41 -9.20 -12.66
CA HIS A 107 -12.39 -8.87 -14.09
C HIS A 107 -13.49 -9.53 -14.91
N LYS A 108 -13.95 -10.74 -14.54
CA LYS A 108 -15.11 -11.38 -15.19
C LYS A 108 -16.42 -10.60 -15.02
N ARG A 109 -16.48 -9.69 -14.05
CA ARG A 109 -17.62 -8.83 -13.72
C ARG A 109 -17.36 -7.38 -14.09
N ASP A 110 -16.35 -7.14 -14.91
CA ASP A 110 -15.88 -5.81 -15.31
C ASP A 110 -15.50 -4.91 -14.11
N ILE A 111 -15.10 -5.51 -12.98
CA ILE A 111 -14.61 -4.80 -11.79
C ILE A 111 -13.10 -4.69 -11.87
N ARG A 112 -12.60 -3.46 -11.91
CA ARG A 112 -11.17 -3.13 -11.84
C ARG A 112 -10.64 -3.27 -10.41
N VAL A 113 -9.34 -3.56 -10.27
CA VAL A 113 -8.68 -3.65 -8.97
C VAL A 113 -7.53 -2.65 -8.87
N ILE A 114 -7.64 -1.75 -7.91
CA ILE A 114 -6.60 -0.81 -7.49
C ILE A 114 -6.00 -1.32 -6.19
N THR A 115 -4.66 -1.38 -6.09
CA THR A 115 -3.99 -1.73 -4.83
C THR A 115 -3.43 -0.48 -4.15
N GLU A 116 -3.50 -0.42 -2.82
CA GLU A 116 -2.68 0.50 -2.03
C GLU A 116 -1.19 0.18 -2.20
N LEU A 117 -0.30 1.17 -2.25
CA LEU A 117 1.14 0.93 -2.12
C LEU A 117 1.84 2.06 -1.38
N VAL A 118 2.43 1.76 -0.23
CA VAL A 118 3.25 2.69 0.54
C VAL A 118 4.69 2.58 0.07
N ILE A 119 5.18 3.61 -0.61
CA ILE A 119 6.55 3.60 -1.14
C ILE A 119 7.51 4.46 -0.34
N ASN A 120 7.02 5.29 0.59
CA ASN A 120 7.85 6.16 1.42
C ASN A 120 8.79 5.38 2.36
N HIS A 121 8.26 4.35 3.00
CA HIS A 121 8.94 3.57 4.02
C HIS A 121 8.61 2.08 3.85
N THR A 122 9.37 1.24 4.57
CA THR A 122 9.04 -0.17 4.79
C THR A 122 8.86 -0.42 6.28
N SER A 123 8.40 -1.60 6.68
CA SER A 123 8.63 -2.09 8.04
C SER A 123 10.13 -2.21 8.33
N ASP A 124 10.52 -2.00 9.58
CA ASP A 124 11.87 -2.34 10.09
C ASP A 124 12.17 -3.84 10.02
N GLN A 125 11.17 -4.70 9.86
CA GLN A 125 11.33 -6.13 9.63
C GLN A 125 11.59 -6.48 8.15
N HIS A 126 11.39 -5.53 7.23
CA HIS A 126 11.61 -5.76 5.80
C HIS A 126 13.07 -6.21 5.55
N PRO A 127 13.30 -7.22 4.68
CA PRO A 127 14.65 -7.67 4.32
C PRO A 127 15.61 -6.58 3.83
N TRP A 128 15.10 -5.44 3.35
CA TRP A 128 15.91 -4.30 2.93
C TRP A 128 16.48 -3.59 4.16
N PHE A 129 15.66 -3.23 5.16
CA PHE A 129 16.13 -2.58 6.38
C PHE A 129 17.06 -3.49 7.18
N GLN A 130 16.70 -4.77 7.29
CA GLN A 130 17.54 -5.78 7.95
C GLN A 130 18.91 -5.91 7.30
N ARG A 131 18.99 -5.77 5.98
CA ARG A 131 20.28 -5.75 5.26
C ARG A 131 21.00 -4.42 5.46
N ALA A 132 20.30 -3.30 5.36
CA ALA A 132 20.85 -1.97 5.50
C ALA A 132 21.52 -1.77 6.86
N ARG A 133 20.83 -2.13 7.95
CA ARG A 133 21.35 -1.96 9.33
C ARG A 133 22.61 -2.76 9.62
N ARG A 134 22.85 -3.86 8.89
CA ARG A 134 24.06 -4.71 9.00
C ARG A 134 25.13 -4.36 7.96
N ALA A 135 24.84 -3.51 6.99
CA ALA A 135 25.76 -3.15 5.91
C ALA A 135 26.78 -2.09 6.36
N LYS A 136 27.94 -2.03 5.72
CA LYS A 136 28.95 -1.00 6.01
C LYS A 136 28.40 0.41 5.71
N LYS A 137 28.79 1.42 6.50
CA LYS A 137 28.47 2.83 6.23
C LYS A 137 28.85 3.20 4.78
N ALA A 138 28.03 4.01 4.12
CA ALA A 138 28.19 4.44 2.71
C ALA A 138 28.24 3.31 1.65
N SER A 139 27.69 2.14 1.96
CA SER A 139 27.50 1.08 0.97
C SER A 139 26.12 1.17 0.32
N SER A 140 25.98 0.65 -0.90
CA SER A 140 24.69 0.71 -1.61
C SER A 140 23.55 0.06 -0.85
N TYR A 141 23.81 -0.97 -0.01
CA TYR A 141 22.77 -1.58 0.82
C TYR A 141 22.43 -0.75 2.06
N ARG A 142 23.42 -0.04 2.63
CA ARG A 142 23.19 0.91 3.72
C ARG A 142 22.30 2.06 3.25
N ASP A 143 22.63 2.60 2.08
CA ASP A 143 22.01 3.80 1.52
C ASP A 143 20.61 3.54 0.92
N TYR A 144 20.01 2.37 1.15
CA TYR A 144 18.59 2.13 0.87
C TYR A 144 17.66 2.93 1.79
N TYR A 145 18.16 3.33 2.96
CA TYR A 145 17.45 4.14 3.95
C TYR A 145 18.27 5.38 4.27
N VAL A 146 17.64 6.36 4.90
CA VAL A 146 18.28 7.61 5.28
C VAL A 146 18.92 7.47 6.66
N TRP A 147 20.24 7.66 6.73
CA TRP A 147 21.04 7.50 7.95
C TRP A 147 21.80 8.79 8.29
N SER A 148 22.02 9.04 9.59
CA SER A 148 22.80 10.18 10.09
C SER A 148 23.46 9.87 11.43
N ASP A 149 24.65 10.41 11.66
CA ASP A 149 25.25 10.45 13.01
C ASP A 149 24.71 11.65 13.83
N ASP A 150 24.08 12.62 13.16
CA ASP A 150 23.49 13.82 13.73
C ASP A 150 21.94 13.74 13.70
N PRO A 151 21.27 13.60 14.86
CA PRO A 151 19.81 13.54 14.95
C PRO A 151 19.13 14.92 14.85
N GLU A 152 19.88 16.01 14.69
CA GLU A 152 19.34 17.37 14.51
C GLU A 152 19.16 17.76 13.03
N ARG A 153 19.55 16.86 12.11
CA ARG A 153 19.30 17.05 10.67
C ARG A 153 17.80 17.13 10.40
N TYR A 154 17.43 17.99 9.44
CA TYR A 154 16.03 18.23 9.07
C TYR A 154 15.14 18.73 10.22
N ARG A 155 15.70 19.49 11.17
CA ARG A 155 14.98 20.03 12.34
C ARG A 155 13.68 20.79 12.05
N ASP A 156 13.52 21.32 10.84
CA ASP A 156 12.34 22.08 10.43
C ASP A 156 11.18 21.15 9.99
N ALA A 157 11.44 19.85 9.83
CA ALA A 157 10.42 18.83 9.62
C ALA A 157 9.69 18.56 10.94
N ARG A 158 8.36 18.68 10.92
CA ARG A 158 7.53 18.36 12.08
C ARG A 158 7.53 16.84 12.35
N ILE A 159 7.32 16.48 13.61
CA ILE A 159 6.93 15.12 13.98
C ILE A 159 5.43 14.97 13.71
N ILE A 160 5.05 13.99 12.89
CA ILE A 160 3.65 13.78 12.48
C ILE A 160 2.83 13.17 13.61
N PHE A 161 3.37 12.17 14.30
CA PHE A 161 2.72 11.44 15.38
C PHE A 161 3.30 11.83 16.74
N GLN A 162 3.09 13.08 17.15
CA GLN A 162 3.68 13.65 18.38
C GLN A 162 3.29 12.91 19.67
N ASP A 163 2.17 12.19 19.65
CA ASP A 163 1.71 11.39 20.79
C ASP A 163 2.49 10.08 20.96
N PHE A 164 3.20 9.64 19.91
CA PHE A 164 3.89 8.34 19.85
C PHE A 164 5.39 8.47 19.62
N GLU A 165 5.83 9.52 18.91
CA GLU A 165 7.21 9.73 18.51
C GLU A 165 7.78 11.02 19.12
N ALA A 166 8.97 10.92 19.68
CA ALA A 166 9.69 12.06 20.25
C ALA A 166 10.64 12.74 19.23
N SER A 167 10.91 12.07 18.10
CA SER A 167 11.82 12.50 17.05
C SER A 167 11.47 11.80 15.74
N ASN A 168 11.93 12.36 14.60
CA ASN A 168 11.95 11.66 13.31
C ASN A 168 13.25 10.86 13.10
N TRP A 169 14.13 10.82 14.11
CA TRP A 169 15.38 10.07 14.13
C TRP A 169 15.38 9.06 15.26
N THR A 170 15.60 7.78 14.92
CA THR A 170 15.74 6.69 15.89
C THR A 170 17.13 6.06 15.82
N TRP A 171 17.77 5.86 16.98
CA TRP A 171 19.07 5.21 17.07
C TRP A 171 18.95 3.70 16.81
N ASP A 172 19.70 3.18 15.85
CA ASP A 172 19.80 1.73 15.62
C ASP A 172 21.11 1.17 16.24
N PRO A 173 21.03 0.27 17.23
CA PRO A 173 22.21 -0.24 17.93
C PRO A 173 23.05 -1.21 17.09
N VAL A 174 22.53 -1.75 15.98
CA VAL A 174 23.28 -2.65 15.08
C VAL A 174 24.08 -1.85 14.07
N ALA A 175 23.49 -0.76 13.58
CA ALA A 175 24.12 0.20 12.69
C ALA A 175 25.09 1.15 13.38
N GLU A 176 24.88 1.36 14.69
CA GLU A 176 25.52 2.43 15.47
C GLU A 176 25.34 3.79 14.78
N GLN A 177 24.10 4.07 14.35
CA GLN A 177 23.71 5.28 13.63
C GLN A 177 22.20 5.53 13.75
N TYR A 178 21.76 6.78 13.64
CA TYR A 178 20.34 7.11 13.54
C TYR A 178 19.81 6.84 12.14
N TYR A 179 18.58 6.35 12.05
CA TYR A 179 17.81 6.31 10.81
C TYR A 179 16.60 7.25 10.89
N TRP A 180 16.19 7.74 9.73
CA TRP A 180 15.05 8.63 9.57
C TRP A 180 13.74 7.84 9.44
N HIS A 181 12.67 8.38 10.01
CA HIS A 181 11.29 7.95 9.80
C HIS A 181 10.36 9.16 9.89
N ARG A 182 9.37 9.24 8.99
CA ARG A 182 8.35 10.31 9.02
C ARG A 182 7.13 9.98 9.85
N PHE A 183 6.88 8.69 9.96
CA PHE A 183 5.77 8.11 10.69
C PHE A 183 6.35 7.44 11.93
N TYR A 184 6.05 6.17 12.19
CA TYR A 184 6.56 5.47 13.36
C TYR A 184 8.01 5.02 13.17
N HIS A 185 8.75 4.84 14.27
CA HIS A 185 10.13 4.33 14.22
C HIS A 185 10.23 2.94 13.57
N HIS A 186 9.19 2.10 13.67
CA HIS A 186 9.14 0.81 12.96
C HIS A 186 8.84 0.94 11.45
N GLN A 187 8.76 2.17 10.93
CA GLN A 187 8.59 2.51 9.51
C GLN A 187 9.77 3.36 9.00
N PRO A 188 10.99 2.80 8.91
CA PRO A 188 12.15 3.51 8.39
C PRO A 188 11.95 3.96 6.94
N ASP A 189 12.23 5.24 6.68
CA ASP A 189 12.04 5.87 5.38
C ASP A 189 13.11 5.43 4.37
N LEU A 190 12.64 5.10 3.17
CA LEU A 190 13.49 4.75 2.04
C LEU A 190 14.18 6.01 1.50
N ASN A 191 15.45 5.87 1.15
CA ASN A 191 16.20 6.95 0.54
C ASN A 191 15.86 7.09 -0.95
N PHE A 192 14.90 7.95 -1.30
CA PHE A 192 14.51 8.15 -2.69
C PHE A 192 15.56 8.82 -3.56
N ASP A 193 16.59 9.47 -3.00
CA ASP A 193 17.73 9.95 -3.78
C ASP A 193 18.55 8.80 -4.34
N HIS A 194 18.49 7.62 -3.72
CA HIS A 194 19.24 6.45 -4.14
C HIS A 194 18.61 5.76 -5.39
N PRO A 195 19.32 5.66 -6.53
CA PRO A 195 18.75 5.13 -7.76
C PRO A 195 18.33 3.65 -7.67
N GLN A 196 18.91 2.86 -6.76
CA GLN A 196 18.49 1.47 -6.60
C GLN A 196 17.17 1.34 -5.82
N VAL A 197 16.85 2.29 -4.94
CA VAL A 197 15.55 2.37 -4.24
C VAL A 197 14.45 2.61 -5.28
N ARG A 198 14.58 3.66 -6.10
CA ARG A 198 13.63 3.94 -7.19
C ARG A 198 13.43 2.74 -8.11
N LYS A 199 14.52 2.06 -8.50
CA LYS A 199 14.44 0.82 -9.31
C LYS A 199 13.75 -0.33 -8.57
N ALA A 200 13.93 -0.46 -7.26
CA ALA A 200 13.30 -1.52 -6.47
C ALA A 200 11.79 -1.28 -6.33
N VAL A 201 11.38 -0.04 -6.06
CA VAL A 201 9.98 0.37 -6.02
C VAL A 201 9.30 0.12 -7.37
N PHE A 202 9.91 0.53 -8.49
CA PHE A 202 9.33 0.25 -9.81
C PHE A 202 9.21 -1.24 -10.11
N ARG A 203 10.15 -2.08 -9.64
CA ARG A 203 10.00 -3.54 -9.78
C ARG A 203 8.84 -4.11 -8.97
N ALA A 204 8.59 -3.57 -7.77
CA ALA A 204 7.43 -3.94 -6.98
C ALA A 204 6.12 -3.52 -7.67
N MET A 205 6.07 -2.32 -8.25
CA MET A 205 4.90 -1.87 -9.02
C MET A 205 4.68 -2.75 -10.27
N ASP A 206 5.74 -3.01 -11.04
CA ASP A 206 5.71 -3.86 -12.22
C ASP A 206 5.21 -5.27 -11.91
N PHE A 207 5.51 -5.81 -10.72
CA PHE A 207 5.07 -7.14 -10.33
C PHE A 207 3.54 -7.25 -10.32
N TRP A 208 2.85 -6.28 -9.71
CA TRP A 208 1.39 -6.24 -9.64
C TRP A 208 0.74 -5.88 -10.97
N TRP A 209 1.30 -4.94 -11.73
CA TRP A 209 0.80 -4.61 -13.06
C TRP A 209 0.92 -5.79 -14.03
N LYS A 210 2.05 -6.52 -14.01
CA LYS A 210 2.20 -7.76 -14.81
C LYS A 210 1.22 -8.85 -14.39
N MET A 211 0.71 -8.82 -13.16
CA MET A 211 -0.32 -9.74 -12.69
C MET A 211 -1.72 -9.37 -13.19
N GLY A 212 -1.95 -8.10 -13.56
CA GLY A 212 -3.22 -7.59 -14.04
C GLY A 212 -3.90 -6.57 -13.12
N VAL A 213 -3.22 -6.06 -12.08
CA VAL A 213 -3.75 -4.95 -11.28
C VAL A 213 -3.94 -3.72 -12.16
N ASP A 214 -5.10 -3.07 -12.06
CA ASP A 214 -5.54 -2.01 -12.98
C ASP A 214 -5.09 -0.60 -12.56
N GLY A 215 -4.70 -0.43 -11.29
CA GLY A 215 -4.23 0.85 -10.77
C GLY A 215 -3.55 0.72 -9.41
N MET A 216 -2.91 1.80 -8.97
CA MET A 216 -2.32 1.89 -7.64
C MET A 216 -2.66 3.23 -7.01
N ARG A 217 -3.00 3.22 -5.72
CA ARG A 217 -3.05 4.43 -4.91
C ARG A 217 -1.77 4.48 -4.09
N LEU A 218 -0.97 5.52 -4.32
CA LEU A 218 0.33 5.68 -3.66
C LEU A 218 0.18 6.54 -2.41
N ASP A 219 0.49 5.95 -1.26
CA ASP A 219 0.44 6.67 0.01
C ASP A 219 1.73 7.44 0.29
N ALA A 220 1.62 8.44 1.16
CA ALA A 220 2.76 9.18 1.71
C ALA A 220 3.68 9.87 0.67
N ILE A 221 3.19 10.10 -0.56
CA ILE A 221 3.94 10.77 -1.64
C ILE A 221 4.54 12.13 -1.26
N PRO A 222 3.91 12.99 -0.45
CA PRO A 222 4.54 14.23 0.00
C PRO A 222 5.85 14.05 0.76
N TYR A 223 6.16 12.86 1.27
CA TYR A 223 7.23 12.64 2.24
C TYR A 223 8.49 11.98 1.68
N LEU A 224 8.52 11.66 0.38
CA LEU A 224 9.58 10.84 -0.23
C LEU A 224 11.00 11.42 -0.16
N TYR A 225 11.14 12.75 -0.04
CA TYR A 225 12.44 13.43 -0.10
C TYR A 225 12.61 14.39 1.07
N GLU A 226 13.78 14.34 1.70
CA GLU A 226 14.21 15.26 2.75
C GLU A 226 15.25 16.26 2.26
N ARG A 227 15.15 17.52 2.69
CA ARG A 227 16.12 18.58 2.37
C ARG A 227 16.34 19.47 3.58
N GLU A 228 17.59 19.83 3.85
CA GLU A 228 17.92 20.77 4.93
C GLU A 228 17.28 22.15 4.70
N GLY A 229 16.84 22.80 5.77
CA GLY A 229 16.19 24.11 5.71
C GLY A 229 14.77 24.09 5.11
N THR A 230 14.14 22.93 5.05
CA THR A 230 12.75 22.74 4.58
C THR A 230 11.96 21.90 5.59
N ASN A 231 10.64 21.87 5.45
CA ASN A 231 9.77 20.98 6.24
C ASN A 231 9.80 19.51 5.78
N CYS A 232 10.60 19.17 4.76
CA CYS A 232 10.67 17.83 4.15
C CYS A 232 9.33 17.34 3.56
N GLU A 233 8.46 18.23 3.10
CA GLU A 233 7.17 17.87 2.48
C GLU A 233 7.06 18.45 1.06
N ASN A 234 6.54 17.65 0.12
CA ASN A 234 6.28 18.00 -1.28
C ASN A 234 7.52 18.47 -2.06
N LEU A 235 8.66 17.81 -1.83
CA LEU A 235 9.95 18.15 -2.43
C LEU A 235 10.32 17.22 -3.59
N PRO A 236 11.16 17.67 -4.53
CA PRO A 236 12.14 16.81 -5.18
C PRO A 236 13.42 16.65 -4.33
#